data_AF-A0A544TKI1-F1
#
_entry.id   AF-A0A544TKI1-F1
#
_cell.length_a   1.000
_cell.length_b   1.000
_cell.length_c   1.000
_cell.angle_alpha   90.00
_cell.angle_beta   90.00
_cell.angle_gamma   90.00
#
_symmetry.space_group_name_H-M   'P 1'
#
loop_
_entity.id
_entity.type
_entity.pdbx_description
1 polymer ?
#
loop_
_entity_poly.entity_id
_entity_poly.type
_entity_poly.pdbx_seq_one_letter_code
_entity_poly.pdbx_strand_id
1 'polypeptide(L)'
;MRTLLITIILRILLIISFAVHVFPSMKSSQLSKMLMNKQISYDFYVENGIYSNYYSIPFFILVLLNVWFTYFNSKKRNNGRILMKEIVIPEVNLDDDERESEITGKSAKVAFSVIIVFSFLLLSLFPMATTFFDELIAYSVFAVAALPIIGLLTYLITYKVLYSR
;
A
#
# COMPACT_ATOMS: atom_id res chain seq x y z
N MET A 1 2.01 -20.76 5.73
CA MET A 1 2.52 -20.17 4.46
C MET A 1 1.47 -19.73 3.44
N ARG A 2 0.48 -20.56 3.03
CA ARG A 2 -0.51 -20.15 2.00
C ARG A 2 -1.34 -18.93 2.42
N THR A 3 -1.83 -18.91 3.65
CA THR A 3 -2.59 -17.79 4.22
C THR A 3 -1.76 -16.51 4.22
N LEU A 4 -0.51 -16.57 4.69
CA LEU A 4 0.45 -15.45 4.67
C LEU A 4 0.61 -14.84 3.27
N LEU A 5 0.82 -15.70 2.26
CA LEU A 5 0.97 -15.27 0.87
C LEU A 5 -0.30 -14.54 0.38
N ILE A 6 -1.47 -15.13 0.62
CA ILE A 6 -2.76 -14.54 0.22
C ILE A 6 -2.98 -13.19 0.92
N THR A 7 -2.70 -13.11 2.23
CA THR A 7 -2.80 -11.86 3.00
C THR A 7 -1.95 -10.76 2.39
N ILE A 8 -0.69 -11.06 2.06
CA ILE A 8 0.25 -10.08 1.51
C ILE A 8 -0.18 -9.62 0.11
N ILE A 9 -0.54 -10.55 -0.77
CA ILE A 9 -1.03 -10.22 -2.12
C ILE A 9 -2.29 -9.36 -2.03
N LEU A 10 -3.26 -9.73 -1.20
CA LEU A 10 -4.51 -9.00 -1.02
C LEU A 10 -4.27 -7.58 -0.49
N ARG A 11 -3.34 -7.40 0.46
CA ARG A 11 -2.94 -6.09 0.98
C ARG A 11 -2.27 -5.23 -0.10
N ILE A 12 -1.36 -5.80 -0.90
CA ILE A 12 -0.72 -5.09 -2.01
C ILE A 12 -1.75 -4.65 -3.06
N LEU A 13 -2.65 -5.55 -3.47
CA LEU A 13 -3.72 -5.22 -4.42
C LEU A 13 -4.65 -4.13 -3.88
N LEU A 14 -5.00 -4.19 -2.59
CA LEU A 14 -5.81 -3.16 -1.94
C LEU A 14 -5.11 -1.79 -1.95
N ILE A 15 -3.81 -1.75 -1.64
CA ILE A 15 -3.02 -0.51 -1.66
C ILE A 15 -2.95 0.07 -3.08
N ILE A 16 -2.68 -0.76 -4.09
CA ILE A 16 -2.66 -0.35 -5.50
C ILE A 16 -4.02 0.20 -5.92
N SER A 17 -5.09 -0.53 -5.60
CA SER A 17 -6.45 -0.11 -5.96
C SER A 17 -6.87 1.18 -5.26
N PHE A 18 -6.44 1.39 -4.01
CA PHE A 18 -6.66 2.64 -3.31
C PHE A 18 -5.93 3.80 -3.99
N ALA A 19 -4.65 3.62 -4.36
CA ALA A 19 -3.87 4.64 -5.04
C ALA A 19 -4.53 5.05 -6.37
N VAL A 20 -4.98 4.06 -7.16
CA VAL A 20 -5.68 4.28 -8.43
C VAL A 20 -7.06 4.92 -8.23
N HIS A 21 -7.77 4.59 -7.15
CA HIS A 21 -9.05 5.23 -6.80
C HIS A 21 -8.89 6.71 -6.41
N VAL A 22 -7.86 7.04 -5.63
CA VAL A 22 -7.60 8.41 -5.15
C VAL A 22 -6.98 9.32 -6.22
N PHE A 23 -6.18 8.74 -7.13
CA PHE A 23 -5.43 9.50 -8.14
C PHE A 23 -6.30 10.46 -8.99
N PRO A 24 -7.44 10.06 -9.58
CA PRO A 24 -8.29 10.97 -10.35
C PRO A 24 -8.81 12.15 -9.54
N SER A 25 -9.13 11.94 -8.25
CA SER A 25 -9.61 13.01 -7.36
C SER A 25 -8.50 14.03 -7.09
N MET A 26 -7.28 13.55 -6.81
CA MET A 26 -6.11 14.41 -6.61
C MET A 26 -5.76 15.19 -7.89
N LYS A 27 -5.74 14.51 -9.04
CA LYS A 27 -5.47 15.14 -10.34
C LYS A 27 -6.52 16.19 -10.69
N SER A 28 -7.81 15.85 -10.56
CA SER A 28 -8.91 16.78 -10.81
C SER A 28 -8.84 18.02 -9.91
N SER A 29 -8.55 17.83 -8.61
CA SER A 29 -8.35 18.94 -7.67
C SER A 29 -7.15 19.82 -8.05
N GLN A 30 -6.04 19.21 -8.46
CA GLN A 30 -4.84 19.93 -8.89
C GLN A 30 -5.10 20.73 -10.17
N LEU A 31 -5.66 20.10 -11.22
CA LEU A 31 -6.01 20.75 -12.48
C LEU A 31 -7.00 21.90 -12.27
N SER A 32 -8.02 21.69 -11.44
CA SER A 32 -8.99 22.75 -11.10
C SER A 32 -8.31 23.95 -10.45
N LYS A 33 -7.38 23.72 -9.50
CA LYS A 33 -6.59 24.80 -8.89
C LYS A 33 -5.69 25.53 -9.89
N MET A 34 -5.02 24.80 -10.78
CA MET A 34 -4.18 25.39 -11.82
C MET A 34 -4.99 26.25 -12.79
N LEU A 35 -6.19 25.81 -13.16
CA LEU A 35 -7.10 26.58 -14.02
C LEU A 35 -7.57 27.87 -13.31
N MET A 36 -8.01 27.76 -12.05
CA MET A 36 -8.46 28.91 -11.24
C MET A 36 -7.34 29.95 -11.05
N ASN A 37 -6.10 29.49 -10.94
CA ASN A 37 -4.92 30.34 -10.82
C ASN A 37 -4.37 30.83 -12.18
N LYS A 38 -5.08 30.56 -13.29
CA LYS A 38 -4.67 30.93 -14.67
C LYS A 38 -3.30 30.37 -15.09
N GLN A 39 -2.91 29.23 -14.52
CA GLN A 39 -1.65 28.55 -14.86
C GLN A 39 -1.78 27.65 -16.10
N ILE A 40 -3.01 27.24 -16.44
CA ILE A 40 -3.34 26.40 -17.60
C ILE A 40 -4.54 26.96 -18.37
N SER A 41 -4.69 26.57 -19.64
CA SER A 41 -5.87 26.90 -20.45
C SER A 41 -7.07 25.99 -20.14
N TYR A 42 -8.26 26.42 -20.53
CA TYR A 42 -9.47 25.59 -20.44
C TYR A 42 -9.37 24.33 -21.30
N ASP A 43 -8.81 24.45 -22.52
CA ASP A 43 -8.63 23.31 -23.42
C ASP A 43 -7.71 22.25 -22.80
N PHE A 44 -6.61 22.67 -22.17
CA PHE A 44 -5.71 21.77 -21.45
C PHE A 44 -6.42 21.07 -20.28
N TYR A 45 -7.28 21.78 -19.55
CA TYR A 45 -8.07 21.22 -18.45
C TYR A 45 -9.05 20.13 -18.93
N VAL A 46 -9.73 20.36 -20.06
CA VAL A 46 -10.69 19.39 -20.63
C VAL A 46 -9.96 18.17 -21.16
N GLU A 47 -8.85 18.35 -21.88
CA GLU A 47 -8.05 17.26 -22.44
C GLU A 47 -7.44 16.35 -21.36
N ASN A 48 -7.02 16.94 -20.23
CA ASN A 48 -6.41 16.19 -19.12
C ASN A 48 -7.40 15.75 -18.03
N GLY A 49 -8.70 16.00 -18.22
CA GLY A 49 -9.74 15.56 -17.29
C GLY A 49 -9.85 14.04 -17.21
N ILE A 50 -9.79 13.48 -15.99
CA ILE A 50 -9.96 12.03 -15.77
C ILE A 50 -11.33 11.75 -15.15
N TYR A 51 -12.08 10.84 -15.76
CA TYR A 51 -13.31 10.29 -15.18
C TYR A 51 -12.99 9.32 -14.04
N SER A 52 -13.42 9.66 -12.83
CA SER A 52 -13.04 8.96 -11.59
C SER A 52 -13.82 7.67 -11.30
N ASN A 53 -15.04 7.53 -11.84
CA ASN A 53 -16.00 6.54 -11.36
C ASN A 53 -15.59 5.08 -11.61
N TYR A 54 -14.80 4.81 -12.64
CA TYR A 54 -14.39 3.44 -13.00
C TYR A 54 -13.44 2.81 -11.98
N TYR A 55 -12.64 3.60 -11.28
CA TYR A 55 -11.63 3.10 -10.34
C TYR A 55 -12.19 2.82 -8.94
N SER A 56 -13.38 3.32 -8.63
CA SER A 56 -14.07 3.07 -7.36
C SER A 56 -14.55 1.62 -7.23
N ILE A 57 -15.02 1.02 -8.34
CA ILE A 57 -15.56 -0.36 -8.36
C ILE A 57 -14.52 -1.38 -7.88
N PRO A 58 -13.32 -1.51 -8.49
CA PRO A 58 -12.33 -2.49 -8.04
C PRO A 58 -11.85 -2.22 -6.61
N PHE A 59 -11.80 -0.95 -6.18
CA PHE A 59 -11.42 -0.59 -4.81
C PHE A 59 -12.42 -1.14 -3.79
N PHE A 60 -13.71 -0.88 -3.98
CA PHE A 60 -14.73 -1.40 -3.05
C PHE A 60 -14.80 -2.92 -3.05
N ILE A 61 -14.63 -3.58 -4.20
CA ILE A 61 -14.55 -5.05 -4.28
C ILE A 61 -13.38 -5.56 -3.43
N LEU A 62 -12.19 -4.97 -3.58
CA LEU A 62 -11.00 -5.38 -2.82
C LEU A 62 -11.13 -5.08 -1.32
N VAL A 63 -11.77 -3.97 -0.94
CA VAL A 63 -12.10 -3.68 0.47
C VAL A 63 -12.99 -4.77 1.04
N LEU A 64 -14.07 -5.12 0.36
CA LEU A 64 -14.99 -6.17 0.82
C LEU A 64 -14.29 -7.53 0.92
N LEU A 65 -13.48 -7.90 -0.07
CA LEU A 65 -12.68 -9.11 -0.03
C LEU A 65 -11.66 -9.11 1.11
N ASN A 66 -11.02 -7.98 1.40
CA ASN A 66 -10.07 -7.84 2.50
C ASN A 66 -10.74 -7.99 3.87
N VAL A 67 -11.87 -7.31 4.07
CA VAL A 67 -12.67 -7.43 5.30
C VAL A 67 -13.19 -8.85 5.48
N TRP A 68 -13.76 -9.43 4.42
CA TRP A 68 -14.24 -10.81 4.42
C TRP A 68 -13.12 -11.79 4.78
N PHE A 69 -11.99 -11.74 4.07
CA PHE A 69 -10.86 -12.63 4.31
C PHE A 69 -10.29 -12.48 5.72
N THR A 70 -10.18 -11.25 6.23
CA THR A 70 -9.71 -10.98 7.59
C THR A 70 -10.68 -11.55 8.62
N TYR A 71 -11.99 -11.33 8.46
CA TYR A 71 -13.02 -11.83 9.37
C TYR A 71 -13.06 -13.37 9.44
N PHE A 72 -12.89 -14.05 8.30
CA PHE A 72 -12.88 -15.52 8.27
C PHE A 72 -11.60 -16.11 8.86
N ASN A 73 -10.46 -15.46 8.68
CA ASN A 73 -9.19 -15.93 9.25
C ASN A 73 -9.04 -15.55 10.73
N SER A 74 -9.68 -14.48 11.21
CA SER A 74 -9.65 -14.09 12.62
C SER A 74 -10.51 -14.97 13.54
N LYS A 75 -11.09 -16.06 13.04
CA LYS A 75 -12.11 -16.86 13.74
C LYS A 75 -11.60 -17.88 14.76
N LYS A 76 -10.38 -17.69 15.30
CA LYS A 76 -9.89 -18.36 16.51
C LYS A 76 -9.08 -17.40 17.38
N ARG A 77 -9.76 -16.59 18.19
CA ARG A 77 -9.17 -16.08 19.44
C ARG A 77 -10.09 -16.35 20.60
N ASN A 78 -9.69 -17.33 21.40
CA ASN A 78 -10.20 -17.54 22.74
C ASN A 78 -9.71 -16.36 23.60
N ASN A 79 -10.58 -15.80 24.45
CA ASN A 79 -10.26 -14.86 25.56
C ASN A 79 -10.23 -13.34 25.32
N GLY A 80 -10.96 -12.79 24.36
CA GLY A 80 -11.44 -11.38 24.44
C GLY A 80 -10.38 -10.27 24.49
N ARG A 81 -9.11 -10.59 24.22
CA ARG A 81 -8.03 -9.61 24.05
C ARG A 81 -7.71 -9.50 22.57
N ILE A 82 -8.12 -8.40 21.96
CA ILE A 82 -7.58 -7.94 20.69
C ILE A 82 -6.20 -7.38 21.04
N LEU A 83 -5.16 -8.21 20.96
CA LEU A 83 -3.79 -7.76 21.20
C LEU A 83 -3.39 -6.88 20.02
N MET A 84 -3.36 -5.56 20.21
CA MET A 84 -2.90 -4.58 19.21
C MET A 84 -1.47 -4.83 18.66
N LYS A 85 -0.73 -5.84 19.14
CA LYS A 85 0.48 -6.40 18.51
C LYS A 85 0.22 -6.99 17.10
N GLU A 86 -1.03 -7.20 16.73
CA GLU A 86 -1.45 -8.08 15.62
C GLU A 86 -1.84 -7.36 14.33
N ILE A 87 -1.82 -6.02 14.30
CA ILE A 87 -2.44 -5.26 13.20
C ILE A 87 -1.48 -5.05 12.02
N VAL A 88 -0.16 -5.02 12.25
CA VAL A 88 0.82 -4.68 11.21
C VAL A 88 1.40 -5.91 10.51
N ILE A 89 1.54 -7.01 11.22
CA ILE A 89 2.21 -8.21 10.71
C ILE A 89 1.16 -9.26 10.36
N PRO A 90 1.18 -9.82 9.14
CA PRO A 90 0.25 -10.89 8.77
C PRO A 90 0.46 -12.08 9.73
N GLU A 91 -0.63 -12.45 10.41
CA GLU A 91 -0.64 -13.49 11.45
C GLU A 91 -0.03 -14.79 10.91
N VAL A 92 1.01 -15.25 11.60
CA VAL A 92 1.45 -16.64 11.59
C VAL A 92 1.29 -17.15 13.03
N ASN A 93 1.25 -18.46 13.28
CA ASN A 93 0.92 -19.02 14.60
C ASN A 93 2.07 -18.75 15.58
N LEU A 94 2.14 -17.53 16.11
CA LEU A 94 3.21 -17.07 17.01
C LEU A 94 3.13 -17.71 18.40
N ASP A 95 1.97 -18.26 18.77
CA ASP A 95 1.71 -18.77 20.12
C ASP A 95 2.19 -20.23 20.32
N ASP A 96 2.43 -20.99 19.24
CA ASP A 96 2.80 -22.41 19.31
C ASP A 96 4.24 -22.70 18.83
N ASP A 97 4.92 -21.78 18.14
CA ASP A 97 6.24 -22.02 17.54
C ASP A 97 7.19 -20.82 17.71
N GLU A 98 8.11 -20.92 18.67
CA GLU A 98 9.16 -19.91 18.93
C GLU A 98 9.99 -19.58 17.68
N ARG A 99 10.19 -20.57 16.80
CA ARG A 99 10.94 -20.40 15.55
C ARG A 99 10.19 -19.47 14.59
N GLU A 100 8.87 -19.63 14.48
CA GLU A 100 8.05 -18.80 13.59
C GLU A 100 8.00 -17.35 14.08
N SER A 101 8.00 -17.14 15.40
CA SER A 101 8.13 -15.82 16.03
C SER A 101 9.46 -15.14 15.73
N GLU A 102 10.57 -15.87 15.83
CA GLU A 102 11.89 -15.34 15.51
C GLU A 102 12.02 -14.95 14.02
N ILE A 103 11.55 -15.82 13.12
CA ILE A 103 11.54 -15.57 11.67
C ILE A 103 10.71 -14.33 11.32
N THR A 104 9.52 -14.22 11.93
CA THR A 104 8.62 -13.08 11.75
C THR A 104 9.27 -11.78 12.21
N GLY A 105 9.88 -11.78 13.40
CA GLY A 105 10.59 -10.62 13.94
C GLY A 105 11.79 -10.20 13.07
N LYS A 106 12.59 -11.15 12.59
CA LYS A 106 13.70 -10.88 11.66
C LYS A 106 13.20 -10.31 10.33
N SER A 107 12.15 -10.89 9.76
CA SER A 107 11.55 -10.46 8.50
C SER A 107 10.98 -9.04 8.59
N ALA A 108 10.31 -8.72 9.69
CA ALA A 108 9.77 -7.38 9.95
C ALA A 108 10.88 -6.32 10.09
N LYS A 109 11.98 -6.64 10.79
CA LYS A 109 13.14 -5.73 10.92
C LYS A 109 13.78 -5.42 9.56
N VAL A 110 13.94 -6.45 8.71
CA VAL A 110 14.48 -6.27 7.35
C VAL A 110 13.51 -5.43 6.50
N ALA A 111 12.21 -5.74 6.52
CA ALA A 111 11.20 -4.96 5.81
C ALA A 111 11.21 -3.48 6.21
N PHE A 112 11.25 -3.20 7.52
CA PHE A 112 11.31 -1.83 8.02
C PHE A 112 12.59 -1.10 7.57
N SER A 113 13.74 -1.78 7.60
CA SER A 113 15.00 -1.22 7.13
C SER A 113 14.96 -0.88 5.64
N VAL A 114 14.38 -1.76 4.82
CA VAL A 114 14.21 -1.51 3.37
C VAL A 114 13.25 -0.35 3.11
N ILE A 115 12.15 -0.24 3.86
CA ILE A 115 11.23 0.92 3.75
C ILE A 115 11.99 2.23 4.01
N ILE A 116 12.84 2.28 5.04
CA ILE A 116 13.64 3.48 5.36
C ILE A 116 14.60 3.83 4.22
N VAL A 117 15.35 2.84 3.72
CA VAL A 117 16.30 3.11 2.62
C VAL A 117 15.54 3.54 1.35
N PHE A 118 14.43 2.88 1.04
CA PHE A 118 13.61 3.20 -0.12
C PHE A 118 12.93 4.57 -0.02
N SER A 119 12.57 5.02 1.20
CA SER A 119 12.00 6.36 1.39
C SER A 119 13.00 7.46 1.07
N PHE A 120 14.29 7.30 1.43
CA PHE A 120 15.34 8.25 1.02
C PHE A 120 15.50 8.30 -0.50
N LEU A 121 15.43 7.16 -1.18
CA LEU A 121 15.46 7.10 -2.65
C LEU A 121 14.26 7.87 -3.24
N LEU A 122 13.04 7.61 -2.77
CA LEU A 122 11.85 8.33 -3.23
C LEU A 122 11.95 9.84 -3.00
N LEU A 123 12.44 10.27 -1.83
CA LEU A 123 12.63 11.69 -1.51
C LEU A 123 13.66 12.34 -2.43
N SER A 124 14.76 11.64 -2.74
CA SER A 124 15.79 12.16 -3.65
C SER A 124 15.31 12.33 -5.09
N LEU A 125 14.35 11.49 -5.53
CA LEU A 125 13.77 11.54 -6.87
C LEU A 125 12.65 12.59 -6.98
N PHE A 126 12.09 13.06 -5.87
CA PHE A 126 10.95 13.97 -5.86
C PHE A 126 11.24 15.33 -6.53
N PRO A 127 12.40 15.97 -6.32
CA PRO A 127 12.77 17.18 -7.05
C PRO A 127 12.93 16.92 -8.55
N MET A 128 13.47 15.77 -8.96
CA MET A 128 13.59 15.42 -10.37
C MET A 128 12.20 15.23 -11.00
N ALA A 129 11.23 14.68 -10.26
CA ALA A 129 9.87 14.53 -10.77
C ALA A 129 9.20 15.89 -11.10
N THR A 130 9.55 16.97 -10.40
CA THR A 130 9.00 18.31 -10.73
C THR A 130 9.40 18.84 -12.09
N THR A 131 10.47 18.33 -12.70
CA THR A 131 10.89 18.76 -14.04
C THR A 131 10.20 17.99 -15.17
N PHE A 132 9.55 16.86 -14.86
CA PHE A 132 8.90 15.99 -15.85
C PHE A 132 7.38 15.94 -15.73
N PHE A 133 6.83 16.32 -14.57
CA PHE A 133 5.40 16.20 -14.28
C PHE A 133 4.82 17.51 -13.74
N ASP A 134 3.91 18.11 -14.50
CA ASP A 134 3.12 19.26 -14.03
C ASP A 134 2.14 18.88 -12.90
N GLU A 135 1.79 17.59 -12.81
CA GLU A 135 0.79 17.03 -11.90
C GLU A 135 1.41 16.30 -10.68
N LEU A 136 2.52 16.82 -10.14
CA LEU A 136 3.31 16.14 -9.11
C LEU A 136 2.50 15.64 -7.89
N ILE A 137 1.51 16.43 -7.44
CA ILE A 137 0.69 16.07 -6.26
C ILE A 137 -0.13 14.80 -6.56
N ALA A 138 -0.69 14.68 -7.76
CA ALA A 138 -1.41 13.47 -8.15
C ALA A 138 -0.49 12.25 -8.15
N TYR A 139 0.72 12.37 -8.70
CA TYR A 139 1.69 11.27 -8.75
C TYR A 139 2.28 10.90 -7.37
N SER A 140 2.28 11.82 -6.41
CA SER A 140 2.75 11.55 -5.04
C SER A 140 1.96 10.44 -4.34
N VAL A 141 0.71 10.21 -4.74
CA VAL A 141 -0.13 9.11 -4.22
C VAL A 141 0.53 7.76 -4.46
N PHE A 142 1.14 7.55 -5.63
CA PHE A 142 1.83 6.30 -5.97
C PHE A 142 3.16 6.15 -5.23
N ALA A 143 3.88 7.26 -5.00
CA ALA A 143 5.10 7.25 -4.20
C ALA A 143 4.79 6.84 -2.75
N VAL A 144 3.73 7.38 -2.15
CA VAL A 144 3.27 7.02 -0.81
C VAL A 144 2.80 5.56 -0.77
N ALA A 145 2.06 5.11 -1.77
CA ALA A 145 1.58 3.72 -1.86
C ALA A 145 2.73 2.70 -2.05
N ALA A 146 3.83 3.08 -2.69
CA ALA A 146 4.97 2.20 -2.91
C ALA A 146 5.67 1.77 -1.60
N LEU A 147 5.66 2.63 -0.57
CA LEU A 147 6.30 2.35 0.74
C LEU A 147 5.76 1.09 1.43
N PRO A 148 4.44 0.96 1.70
CA PRO A 148 3.92 -0.28 2.30
C PRO A 148 4.03 -1.48 1.36
N ILE A 149 3.99 -1.29 0.03
CA ILE A 149 4.16 -2.38 -0.95
C ILE A 149 5.57 -2.97 -0.87
N ILE A 150 6.62 -2.14 -0.91
CA ILE A 150 8.00 -2.62 -0.81
C ILE A 150 8.25 -3.30 0.53
N GLY A 151 7.65 -2.78 1.61
CA GLY A 151 7.68 -3.40 2.93
C GLY A 151 7.10 -4.81 2.94
N LEU A 152 5.89 -4.98 2.41
CA LEU A 152 5.20 -6.27 2.33
C LEU A 152 5.94 -7.28 1.45
N LEU A 153 6.49 -6.83 0.31
CA LEU A 153 7.30 -7.68 -0.58
C LEU A 153 8.58 -8.14 0.11
N THR A 154 9.30 -7.21 0.74
CA THR A 154 10.54 -7.50 1.47
C THR A 154 10.28 -8.47 2.62
N TYR A 155 9.19 -8.25 3.36
CA TYR A 155 8.75 -9.17 4.41
C TYR A 155 8.53 -10.57 3.85
N LEU A 156 7.75 -10.72 2.77
CA LEU A 156 7.45 -12.02 2.16
C LEU A 156 8.71 -12.74 1.68
N ILE A 157 9.61 -12.03 1.02
CA ILE A 157 10.86 -12.58 0.49
C ILE A 157 11.73 -13.06 1.66
N THR A 158 11.96 -12.20 2.66
CA THR A 158 12.79 -12.52 3.82
C THR A 158 12.21 -13.69 4.61
N TYR A 159 10.89 -13.67 4.82
CA TYR A 159 10.18 -14.76 5.50
C TYR A 159 10.39 -16.09 4.79
N LYS A 160 10.20 -16.14 3.46
CA LYS A 160 10.40 -17.37 2.68
C LYS A 160 11.83 -17.89 2.77
N VAL A 161 12.82 -17.00 2.67
CA VAL A 161 14.24 -17.37 2.76
C VAL A 161 14.56 -17.96 4.14
N LEU A 162 14.13 -17.30 5.22
CA LEU A 162 14.40 -17.74 6.58
C LEU A 162 13.64 -19.00 6.97
N TYR A 163 12.40 -19.16 6.50
CA TYR A 163 11.59 -20.36 6.77
C TYR A 163 12.11 -21.60 6.03
N SER A 164 12.79 -21.41 4.90
CA SER A 164 13.41 -22.51 4.13
C SER A 164 14.74 -23.01 4.69
N ARG A 165 15.36 -22.26 5.61
CA ARG A 165 16.59 -22.64 6.32
C ARG A 165 16.23 -23.34 7.63
#